data_AF-A0A931U2A1-F1
#
_entry.id   AF-A0A931U2A1-F1
#
_cell.length_a   1.000
_cell.length_b   1.000
_cell.length_c   1.000
_cell.angle_alpha   90.00
_cell.angle_beta   90.00
_cell.angle_gamma   90.00
#
_symmetry.space_group_name_H-M   'P 1'
#
loop_
_entity.id
_entity.type
_entity.pdbx_description
1 polymer ?
#
loop_
_entity_poly.entity_id
_entity_poly.type
_entity_poly.pdbx_seq_one_letter_code
_entity_poly.pdbx_strand_id
1 'polypeptide(L)'
;MLATPLHASTDRVQRAVVAGFSATVVLLTVYLAGYALVHLFALVAPAASLSHRFMAEWLQALVQNRLVDPAQPTLYVALGLQVVVAMAGWLRGLLFALVLWVGTLLVALPLLGAGVLGVDIGAGPLPTYTTLLAYLAYGVILSLAYAARDDIAASDEAVPPTLLRGAGWNRTAAGIAVGALLGAATGLALGTLVPWQGGVVPGGLAPVALMMVLALAGAGLGELVGSLAALPAEPHAQPLARVGLLEERLPLAAEAVPAFVAPGRLIRVVAAHGACQLGYRPGQTFRCSAAGQLEPGVCAAAQDALRPLLCAMVEGRPDAPQQVACPIYDHMLVFAMAEVA
;
A
#
# COMPACT_ATOMS: atom_id res chain seq x y z
N MET A 1 -29.15 5.84 11.52
CA MET A 1 -28.59 4.49 11.31
C MET A 1 -27.11 4.54 11.66
N LEU A 2 -26.73 3.97 12.80
CA LEU A 2 -25.33 3.84 13.22
C LEU A 2 -24.72 2.71 12.39
N ALA A 3 -23.77 3.04 11.50
CA ALA A 3 -22.97 2.04 10.84
C ALA A 3 -22.21 1.23 11.92
N THR A 4 -22.47 -0.06 11.98
CA THR A 4 -21.91 -0.96 12.98
C THR A 4 -20.38 -1.05 12.84
N PRO A 5 -19.61 -0.86 13.93
CA PRO A 5 -18.13 -0.79 13.92
C PRO A 5 -17.41 -2.10 13.54
N LEU A 6 -18.13 -3.19 13.29
CA LEU A 6 -17.58 -4.51 13.01
C LEU A 6 -16.82 -4.61 11.66
N HIS A 7 -17.16 -3.81 10.65
CA HIS A 7 -16.46 -3.86 9.35
C HIS A 7 -15.11 -3.16 9.37
N ALA A 8 -14.87 -2.25 10.32
CA ALA A 8 -13.60 -1.53 10.43
C ALA A 8 -12.46 -2.38 11.04
N SER A 9 -12.76 -3.51 11.69
CA SER A 9 -11.75 -4.40 12.27
C SER A 9 -11.24 -5.44 11.28
N THR A 10 -12.11 -6.02 10.45
CA THR A 10 -11.75 -7.03 9.44
C THR A 10 -10.77 -6.47 8.41
N ASP A 11 -10.98 -5.24 7.97
CA ASP A 11 -10.07 -4.59 7.03
C ASP A 11 -8.68 -4.36 7.64
N ARG A 12 -8.60 -4.03 8.94
CA ARG A 12 -7.30 -3.80 9.62
C ARG A 12 -6.48 -5.08 9.71
N VAL A 13 -7.10 -6.18 10.07
CA VAL A 13 -6.43 -7.48 10.17
C VAL A 13 -5.95 -7.93 8.80
N GLN A 14 -6.81 -7.88 7.78
CA GLN A 14 -6.43 -8.28 6.42
C GLN A 14 -5.28 -7.41 5.88
N ARG A 15 -5.31 -6.09 6.15
CA ARG A 15 -4.21 -5.18 5.78
C ARG A 15 -2.88 -5.56 6.43
N ALA A 16 -2.90 -5.86 7.73
CA ALA A 16 -1.69 -6.25 8.45
C ALA A 16 -1.13 -7.58 7.95
N VAL A 17 -2.00 -8.54 7.63
CA VAL A 17 -1.59 -9.85 7.10
C VAL A 17 -0.90 -9.70 5.75
N VAL A 18 -1.48 -8.93 4.81
CA VAL A 18 -0.86 -8.71 3.49
C VAL A 18 0.48 -7.99 3.64
N ALA A 19 0.54 -6.89 4.39
CA ALA A 19 1.77 -6.14 4.58
C ALA A 19 2.88 -6.98 5.26
N GLY A 20 2.52 -7.76 6.28
CA GLY A 20 3.42 -8.68 6.97
C GLY A 20 3.91 -9.80 6.04
N PHE A 21 3.02 -10.35 5.21
CA PHE A 21 3.37 -11.37 4.22
C PHE A 21 4.35 -10.82 3.18
N SER A 22 4.04 -9.70 2.53
CA SER A 22 4.92 -9.09 1.53
C SER A 22 6.29 -8.74 2.14
N ALA A 23 6.32 -8.20 3.36
CA ALA A 23 7.58 -7.90 4.05
C ALA A 23 8.39 -9.16 4.36
N THR A 24 7.74 -10.24 4.81
CA THR A 24 8.40 -11.54 5.09
C THR A 24 8.97 -12.16 3.82
N VAL A 25 8.24 -12.05 2.72
CA VAL A 25 8.65 -12.53 1.40
C VAL A 25 9.87 -11.79 0.87
N VAL A 26 9.91 -10.45 0.98
CA VAL A 26 11.10 -9.71 0.58
C VAL A 26 12.27 -10.03 1.50
N LEU A 27 12.05 -10.11 2.81
CA LEU A 27 13.07 -10.53 3.76
C LEU A 27 13.66 -11.90 3.39
N LEU A 28 12.81 -12.88 3.11
CA LEU A 28 13.21 -14.21 2.67
C LEU A 28 14.02 -14.13 1.37
N THR A 29 13.56 -13.36 0.39
CA THR A 29 14.26 -13.16 -0.89
C THR A 29 15.66 -12.58 -0.68
N VAL A 30 15.79 -11.57 0.17
CA VAL A 30 17.08 -10.94 0.52
C VAL A 30 18.02 -11.95 1.18
N TYR A 31 17.51 -12.74 2.14
CA TYR A 31 18.30 -13.79 2.79
C TYR A 31 18.78 -14.86 1.80
N LEU A 32 17.89 -15.33 0.93
CA LEU A 32 18.20 -16.34 -0.08
C LEU A 32 19.23 -15.84 -1.07
N ALA A 33 19.07 -14.60 -1.56
CA ALA A 33 20.03 -13.97 -2.47
C ALA A 33 21.41 -13.82 -1.79
N GLY A 34 21.44 -13.37 -0.52
CA GLY A 34 22.68 -13.26 0.25
C GLY A 34 23.37 -14.62 0.46
N TYR A 35 22.61 -15.65 0.81
CA TYR A 35 23.12 -17.01 0.99
C TYR A 35 23.65 -17.60 -0.33
N ALA A 36 22.91 -17.42 -1.43
CA ALA A 36 23.33 -17.87 -2.76
C ALA A 36 24.61 -17.16 -3.21
N LEU A 37 24.73 -15.86 -2.94
CA LEU A 37 25.91 -15.07 -3.28
C LEU A 37 27.14 -15.55 -2.48
N VAL A 38 26.99 -15.79 -1.18
CA VAL A 38 28.04 -16.35 -0.31
C VAL A 38 28.52 -17.70 -0.82
N HIS A 39 27.60 -18.59 -1.21
CA HIS A 39 27.93 -19.88 -1.82
C HIS A 39 28.66 -19.74 -3.15
N LEU A 40 28.21 -18.84 -4.03
CA LEU A 40 28.86 -18.58 -5.30
C LEU A 40 30.30 -18.09 -5.09
N PHE A 41 30.51 -17.18 -4.14
CA PHE A 41 31.86 -16.72 -3.79
C PHE A 41 32.73 -17.85 -3.23
N ALA A 42 32.18 -18.72 -2.39
CA ALA A 42 32.90 -19.87 -1.85
C ALA A 42 33.32 -20.87 -2.96
N LEU A 43 32.50 -21.03 -4.01
CA LEU A 43 32.82 -21.92 -5.14
C LEU A 43 33.87 -21.33 -6.10
N VAL A 44 33.89 -20.01 -6.26
CA VAL A 44 34.73 -19.34 -7.28
C VAL A 44 36.08 -18.88 -6.70
N ALA A 45 36.19 -18.68 -5.38
CA ALA A 45 37.42 -18.20 -4.74
C ALA A 45 38.60 -19.18 -4.92
N PRO A 46 39.64 -18.86 -5.72
CA PRO A 46 40.80 -19.72 -5.86
C PRO A 46 41.65 -19.68 -4.58
N ALA A 47 42.06 -20.85 -4.08
CA ALA A 47 42.79 -21.03 -2.81
C ALA A 47 44.24 -20.48 -2.78
N ALA A 48 44.59 -19.55 -3.68
CA ALA A 48 45.97 -19.21 -4.00
C ALA A 48 46.63 -18.21 -3.02
N SER A 49 45.89 -17.47 -2.20
CA SER A 49 46.48 -16.55 -1.19
C SER A 49 45.93 -16.76 0.22
N LEU A 50 46.70 -16.32 1.23
CA LEU A 50 46.31 -16.32 2.64
C LEU A 50 44.97 -15.61 2.90
N SER A 51 44.71 -14.51 2.18
CA SER A 51 43.42 -13.81 2.25
C SER A 51 42.27 -14.65 1.69
N HIS A 52 42.51 -15.46 0.65
CA HIS A 52 41.50 -16.38 0.13
C HIS A 52 41.24 -17.55 1.09
N ARG A 53 42.26 -18.07 1.80
CA ARG A 53 42.05 -19.11 2.81
C ARG A 53 41.23 -18.60 3.99
N PHE A 54 41.56 -17.42 4.52
CA PHE A 54 40.76 -16.79 5.57
C PHE A 54 39.31 -16.53 5.09
N MET A 55 39.14 -15.98 3.89
CA MET A 55 37.80 -15.75 3.32
C MET A 55 37.04 -17.06 3.10
N ALA A 56 37.69 -18.11 2.60
CA ALA A 56 37.09 -19.42 2.37
C ALA A 56 36.68 -20.08 3.70
N GLU A 57 37.57 -20.12 4.70
CA GLU A 57 37.25 -20.63 6.04
C GLU A 57 36.12 -19.84 6.69
N TRP A 58 36.08 -18.53 6.48
CA TRP A 58 35.04 -17.66 7.03
C TRP A 58 33.69 -17.82 6.32
N LEU A 59 33.67 -17.94 4.99
CA LEU A 59 32.45 -18.28 4.22
C LEU A 59 31.99 -19.70 4.55
N GLN A 60 32.93 -20.63 4.78
CA GLN A 60 32.62 -22.00 5.15
C GLN A 60 32.07 -22.09 6.58
N ALA A 61 32.55 -21.27 7.52
CA ALA A 61 31.96 -21.12 8.85
C ALA A 61 30.55 -20.49 8.79
N LEU A 62 30.27 -19.61 7.83
CA LEU A 62 28.92 -19.08 7.61
C LEU A 62 27.94 -20.16 7.12
N VAL A 63 28.40 -21.06 6.25
CA VAL A 63 27.58 -22.13 5.65
C VAL A 63 27.45 -23.34 6.59
N GLN A 64 28.54 -23.74 7.24
CA GLN A 64 28.66 -24.95 8.07
C GLN A 64 28.76 -24.59 9.55
N ASN A 65 27.81 -23.83 10.08
CA ASN A 65 27.75 -23.57 11.51
C ASN A 65 26.75 -24.49 12.22
N ARG A 66 26.96 -24.59 13.53
CA ARG A 66 26.14 -25.36 14.46
C ARG A 66 24.71 -24.84 14.60
N LEU A 67 24.36 -23.70 14.02
CA LEU A 67 22.98 -23.19 13.97
C LEU A 67 22.25 -23.74 12.77
N VAL A 68 22.90 -23.85 11.61
CA VAL A 68 22.25 -24.27 10.36
C VAL A 68 21.79 -25.72 10.48
N ASP A 69 22.61 -26.61 11.05
CA ASP A 69 22.28 -28.04 11.14
C ASP A 69 21.05 -28.35 12.03
N PRO A 70 20.91 -27.80 13.25
CA PRO A 70 19.75 -28.04 14.10
C PRO A 70 18.57 -27.10 13.79
N ALA A 71 18.82 -25.92 13.20
CA ALA A 71 17.75 -24.96 12.95
C ALA A 71 16.91 -25.28 11.71
N GLN A 72 17.34 -26.19 10.81
CA GLN A 72 16.55 -26.59 9.63
C GLN A 72 15.07 -26.92 9.94
N PRO A 73 14.74 -27.75 10.94
CA PRO A 73 13.34 -28.02 11.30
C PRO A 73 12.62 -26.83 11.98
N THR A 74 13.34 -25.98 12.73
CA THR A 74 12.75 -24.84 13.45
C THR A 74 12.67 -23.56 12.61
N LEU A 75 13.31 -23.53 11.44
CA LEU A 75 13.32 -22.38 10.54
C LEU A 75 11.89 -21.97 10.16
N TYR A 76 11.00 -22.95 10.01
CA TYR A 76 9.58 -22.75 9.72
C TYR A 76 8.81 -22.10 10.88
N VAL A 77 9.18 -22.40 12.13
CA VAL A 77 8.58 -21.81 13.34
C VAL A 77 9.05 -20.36 13.50
N ALA A 78 10.34 -20.09 13.26
CA ALA A 78 10.88 -18.73 13.27
C ALA A 78 10.25 -17.86 12.17
N LEU A 79 10.05 -18.41 10.97
CA LEU A 79 9.35 -17.75 9.87
C LEU A 79 7.89 -17.45 10.23
N GLY A 80 7.21 -18.38 10.89
CA GLY A 80 5.83 -18.20 11.37
C GLY A 80 5.69 -17.12 12.45
N LEU A 81 6.67 -16.99 13.34
CA LEU A 81 6.65 -15.98 14.41
C LEU A 81 6.82 -14.56 13.86
N GLN A 82 7.59 -14.38 12.78
CA GLN A 82 7.81 -13.08 12.14
C GLN A 82 6.54 -12.49 11.47
N VAL A 83 5.57 -13.34 11.11
CA VAL A 83 4.30 -12.90 10.49
C VAL A 83 3.38 -12.18 11.49
N VAL A 84 3.47 -12.50 12.78
CA VAL A 84 2.53 -12.01 13.82
C VAL A 84 2.80 -10.56 14.24
N VAL A 85 4.02 -10.05 14.03
CA VAL A 85 4.48 -8.85 14.74
C VAL A 85 4.34 -7.55 13.90
N ALA A 86 3.83 -7.61 12.67
CA ALA A 86 3.91 -6.52 11.69
C ALA A 86 2.82 -5.42 11.84
N MET A 87 3.05 -4.40 12.68
CA MET A 87 2.29 -3.14 12.65
C MET A 87 3.15 -1.91 13.00
N ALA A 88 3.27 -0.94 12.07
CA ALA A 88 3.30 0.53 12.27
C ALA A 88 4.10 1.30 11.19
N GLY A 89 3.69 2.56 10.91
CA GLY A 89 4.20 3.46 9.85
C GLY A 89 5.68 3.88 9.94
N TRP A 90 6.18 4.71 9.03
CA TRP A 90 7.59 4.63 8.61
C TRP A 90 8.71 4.69 9.66
N LEU A 91 8.69 5.69 10.54
CA LEU A 91 9.66 5.76 11.64
C LEU A 91 9.42 4.64 12.66
N ARG A 92 8.15 4.25 12.81
CA ARG A 92 7.73 3.13 13.67
C ARG A 92 8.14 1.79 13.07
N GLY A 93 8.13 1.62 11.75
CA GLY A 93 8.57 0.40 11.07
C GLY A 93 10.07 0.17 11.16
N LEU A 94 10.88 1.23 11.06
CA LEU A 94 12.32 1.17 11.34
C LEU A 94 12.61 0.90 12.83
N LEU A 95 11.94 1.62 13.74
CA LEU A 95 12.08 1.37 15.18
C LEU A 95 11.67 -0.05 15.55
N PHE A 96 10.58 -0.52 14.95
CA PHE A 96 10.07 -1.87 15.12
C PHE A 96 11.04 -2.94 14.61
N ALA A 97 11.59 -2.75 13.41
CA ALA A 97 12.66 -3.59 12.88
C ALA A 97 13.89 -3.63 13.80
N LEU A 98 14.26 -2.48 14.39
CA LEU A 98 15.37 -2.42 15.35
C LEU A 98 15.04 -3.21 16.63
N VAL A 99 13.82 -3.13 17.15
CA VAL A 99 13.36 -3.94 18.30
C VAL A 99 13.42 -5.43 17.97
N LEU A 100 12.94 -5.85 16.79
CA LEU A 100 13.04 -7.24 16.35
C LEU A 100 14.48 -7.71 16.18
N TRP A 101 15.34 -6.85 15.65
CA TRP A 101 16.78 -7.14 15.52
C TRP A 101 17.43 -7.31 16.89
N VAL A 102 17.22 -6.37 17.83
CA VAL A 102 17.73 -6.50 19.21
C VAL A 102 17.19 -7.75 19.88
N GLY A 103 15.89 -8.06 19.74
CA GLY A 103 15.31 -9.30 20.26
C GLY A 103 15.95 -10.54 19.65
N THR A 104 16.30 -10.50 18.37
CA THR A 104 17.01 -11.60 17.69
C THR A 104 18.42 -11.78 18.28
N LEU A 105 19.15 -10.69 18.50
CA LEU A 105 20.52 -10.74 19.04
C LEU A 105 20.57 -11.18 20.51
N LEU A 106 19.61 -10.74 21.31
CA LEU A 106 19.61 -10.96 22.77
C LEU A 106 18.84 -12.21 23.20
N VAL A 107 17.88 -12.67 22.41
CA VAL A 107 17.03 -13.83 22.75
C VAL A 107 17.26 -14.96 21.76
N ALA A 108 16.98 -14.74 20.47
CA ALA A 108 16.96 -15.82 19.50
C ALA A 108 18.34 -16.46 19.28
N LEU A 109 19.38 -15.65 19.05
CA LEU A 109 20.74 -16.13 18.82
C LEU A 109 21.30 -16.94 20.00
N PRO A 110 21.24 -16.46 21.26
CA PRO A 110 21.63 -17.26 22.42
C PRO A 110 20.84 -18.55 22.55
N LEU A 111 19.53 -18.54 22.31
CA LEU A 111 18.69 -19.74 22.39
C LEU A 111 19.10 -20.82 21.39
N LEU A 112 19.58 -20.41 20.22
CA LEU A 112 20.07 -21.30 19.19
C LEU A 112 21.53 -21.75 19.44
N GLY A 113 22.19 -21.26 20.49
CA GLY A 113 23.58 -21.57 20.81
C GLY A 113 24.61 -20.75 20.02
N ALA A 114 24.20 -19.61 19.46
CA ALA A 114 25.06 -18.70 18.71
C ALA A 114 25.89 -17.74 19.59
N GLY A 115 25.60 -17.68 20.89
CA GLY A 115 26.09 -16.64 21.78
C GLY A 115 25.41 -15.29 21.57
N VAL A 116 25.71 -14.33 22.45
CA VAL A 116 25.23 -12.94 22.32
C VAL A 116 25.95 -12.28 21.16
N LEU A 117 25.21 -11.62 20.25
CA LEU A 117 25.72 -11.06 18.99
C LEU A 117 26.27 -12.09 17.97
N GLY A 118 26.03 -13.39 18.18
CA GLY A 118 26.49 -14.42 17.24
C GLY A 118 27.99 -14.69 17.28
N VAL A 119 28.68 -14.32 18.37
CA VAL A 119 30.14 -14.50 18.50
C VAL A 119 30.56 -15.97 18.49
N ASP A 120 29.72 -16.89 19.00
CA ASP A 120 30.06 -18.31 19.09
C ASP A 120 29.92 -19.04 17.74
N ILE A 121 29.38 -18.37 16.72
CA ILE A 121 29.29 -18.89 15.34
C ILE A 121 30.67 -18.91 14.67
N GLY A 122 31.64 -18.13 15.16
CA GLY A 122 32.97 -18.01 14.53
C GLY A 122 32.96 -17.24 13.21
N ALA A 123 31.81 -16.70 12.79
CA ALA A 123 31.64 -15.91 11.57
C ALA A 123 31.92 -14.40 11.78
N GLY A 124 32.51 -14.01 12.91
CA GLY A 124 32.77 -12.60 13.25
C GLY A 124 31.48 -11.78 13.39
N PRO A 125 31.53 -10.44 13.21
CA PRO A 125 30.36 -9.57 13.41
C PRO A 125 29.39 -9.58 12.20
N LEU A 126 29.74 -10.27 11.11
CA LEU A 126 28.97 -10.23 9.88
C LEU A 126 27.52 -10.71 10.03
N PRO A 127 27.23 -11.83 10.74
CA PRO A 127 25.85 -12.25 10.98
C PRO A 127 25.00 -11.16 11.64
N THR A 128 25.61 -10.38 12.55
CA THR A 128 24.93 -9.25 13.21
C THR A 128 24.62 -8.13 12.23
N TYR A 129 25.56 -7.78 11.34
CA TYR A 129 25.32 -6.74 10.33
C TYR A 129 24.34 -7.16 9.25
N THR A 130 24.41 -8.40 8.78
CA THR A 130 23.52 -8.90 7.73
C THR A 130 22.10 -9.06 8.25
N THR A 131 21.92 -9.58 9.47
CA THR A 131 20.61 -9.60 10.13
C THR A 131 20.06 -8.20 10.39
N LEU A 132 20.90 -7.23 10.79
CA LEU A 132 20.49 -5.83 10.91
C LEU A 132 19.96 -5.29 9.59
N LEU A 133 20.74 -5.43 8.52
CA LEU A 133 20.36 -4.94 7.19
C LEU A 133 19.05 -5.57 6.72
N ALA A 134 18.88 -6.87 6.95
CA ALA A 134 17.67 -7.62 6.63
C ALA A 134 16.45 -7.08 7.39
N TYR A 135 16.57 -6.88 8.70
CA TYR A 135 15.50 -6.28 9.50
C TYR A 135 15.20 -4.84 9.09
N LEU A 136 16.21 -4.02 8.80
CA LEU A 136 16.01 -2.65 8.31
C LEU A 136 15.25 -2.65 6.97
N ALA A 137 15.63 -3.52 6.02
CA ALA A 137 14.92 -3.69 4.76
C ALA A 137 13.46 -4.11 4.99
N TYR A 138 13.22 -5.06 5.90
CA TYR A 138 11.89 -5.47 6.33
C TYR A 138 11.09 -4.28 6.90
N GLY A 139 11.71 -3.50 7.79
CA GLY A 139 11.11 -2.31 8.39
C GLY A 139 10.73 -1.25 7.37
N VAL A 140 11.61 -0.97 6.38
CA VAL A 140 11.34 -0.03 5.28
C VAL A 140 10.20 -0.51 4.40
N ILE A 141 10.15 -1.79 4.05
CA ILE A 141 9.09 -2.33 3.19
C ILE A 141 7.74 -2.30 3.91
N LEU A 142 7.72 -2.72 5.17
CA LEU A 142 6.54 -2.62 6.01
C LEU A 142 6.05 -1.17 6.10
N SER A 143 6.98 -0.24 6.29
CA SER A 143 6.74 1.20 6.34
C SER A 143 6.11 1.74 5.06
N LEU A 144 6.66 1.39 3.90
CA LEU A 144 6.16 1.80 2.59
C LEU A 144 4.77 1.21 2.32
N ALA A 145 4.56 -0.05 2.70
CA ALA A 145 3.27 -0.72 2.55
C ALA A 145 2.15 -0.05 3.37
N TYR A 146 2.47 0.47 4.56
CA TYR A 146 1.53 1.24 5.36
C TYR A 146 1.38 2.69 4.87
N ALA A 147 2.48 3.38 4.54
CA ALA A 147 2.45 4.79 4.11
C ALA A 147 1.66 4.99 2.81
N ALA A 148 1.88 4.14 1.79
CA ALA A 148 1.15 4.20 0.53
C ALA A 148 -0.36 4.03 0.70
N ARG A 149 -0.81 3.48 1.83
CA ARG A 149 -2.23 3.26 2.13
C ARG A 149 -2.84 4.29 3.05
N ASP A 150 -2.06 4.95 3.90
CA ASP A 150 -2.53 6.12 4.65
C ASP A 150 -2.87 7.25 3.68
N ASP A 151 -2.10 7.42 2.60
CA ASP A 151 -2.43 8.35 1.51
C ASP A 151 -3.73 7.98 0.78
N ILE A 152 -3.95 6.67 0.53
CA ILE A 152 -5.19 6.18 -0.08
C ILE A 152 -6.37 6.37 0.88
N ALA A 153 -6.22 6.05 2.17
CA ALA A 153 -7.28 6.20 3.16
C ALA A 153 -7.66 7.68 3.39
N ALA A 154 -6.67 8.58 3.39
CA ALA A 154 -6.91 10.02 3.43
C ALA A 154 -7.66 10.52 2.19
N SER A 155 -7.40 9.93 1.02
CA SER A 155 -8.14 10.23 -0.22
C SER A 155 -9.54 9.58 -0.29
N ASP A 156 -9.74 8.45 0.38
CA ASP A 156 -11.00 7.66 0.36
C ASP A 156 -12.06 8.25 1.29
N GLU A 157 -11.68 9.10 2.26
CA GLU A 157 -12.60 9.80 3.17
C GLU A 157 -13.48 10.84 2.42
N ALA A 158 -13.07 11.26 1.22
CA ALA A 158 -13.82 12.17 0.35
C ALA A 158 -14.81 11.47 -0.62
N VAL A 159 -14.73 10.14 -0.79
CA VAL A 159 -15.54 9.40 -1.77
C VAL A 159 -16.59 8.53 -1.07
N PRO A 160 -17.89 8.63 -1.43
CA PRO A 160 -18.91 7.77 -0.85
C PRO A 160 -18.60 6.28 -1.07
N PRO A 161 -18.60 5.45 0.01
CA PRO A 161 -18.05 4.08 0.02
C PRO A 161 -18.79 3.07 -0.87
N THR A 162 -19.87 3.47 -1.54
CA THR A 162 -20.73 2.59 -2.34
C THR A 162 -20.31 2.45 -3.80
N LEU A 163 -19.49 3.35 -4.35
CA LEU A 163 -19.14 3.34 -5.79
C LEU A 163 -17.72 2.85 -6.10
N LEU A 164 -16.75 3.03 -5.20
CA LEU A 164 -15.35 2.64 -5.45
C LEU A 164 -14.93 1.30 -4.82
N ARG A 165 -15.66 0.79 -3.81
CA ARG A 165 -15.28 -0.42 -3.06
C ARG A 165 -15.45 -1.74 -3.81
N GLY A 166 -16.27 -1.81 -4.86
CA GLY A 166 -16.59 -3.07 -5.54
C GLY A 166 -15.59 -3.52 -6.61
N ALA A 167 -15.00 -2.59 -7.36
CA ALA A 167 -14.29 -2.92 -8.61
C ALA A 167 -12.77 -2.70 -8.56
N GLY A 168 -12.26 -1.79 -7.72
CA GLY A 168 -10.82 -1.53 -7.60
C GLY A 168 -10.13 -2.59 -6.73
N TRP A 169 -10.69 -2.86 -5.55
CA TRP A 169 -10.12 -3.76 -4.55
C TRP A 169 -9.95 -5.20 -5.06
N ASN A 170 -10.98 -5.73 -5.72
CA ASN A 170 -10.94 -7.07 -6.29
C ASN A 170 -9.83 -7.22 -7.34
N ARG A 171 -9.49 -6.15 -8.07
CA ARG A 171 -8.42 -6.20 -9.08
C ARG A 171 -7.03 -6.22 -8.46
N THR A 172 -6.75 -5.40 -7.45
CA THR A 172 -5.44 -5.42 -6.78
C THR A 172 -5.23 -6.71 -6.01
N ALA A 173 -6.24 -7.18 -5.27
CA ALA A 173 -6.18 -8.46 -4.58
C ALA A 173 -6.04 -9.64 -5.55
N ALA A 174 -6.77 -9.63 -6.66
CA ALA A 174 -6.62 -10.64 -7.71
C ALA A 174 -5.24 -10.57 -8.39
N GLY A 175 -4.71 -9.37 -8.64
CA GLY A 175 -3.37 -9.17 -9.21
C GLY A 175 -2.28 -9.75 -8.31
N ILE A 176 -2.31 -9.43 -7.02
CA ILE A 176 -1.44 -10.00 -5.99
C ILE A 176 -1.54 -11.53 -5.97
N ALA A 177 -2.76 -12.07 -5.91
CA ALA A 177 -2.98 -13.52 -5.82
C ALA A 177 -2.52 -14.27 -7.08
N VAL A 178 -2.90 -13.77 -8.27
CA VAL A 178 -2.49 -14.34 -9.56
C VAL A 178 -0.99 -14.22 -9.73
N GLY A 179 -0.43 -13.07 -9.39
CA GLY A 179 1.01 -12.83 -9.38
C GLY A 179 1.75 -13.84 -8.51
N ALA A 180 1.35 -13.99 -7.25
CA ALA A 180 1.95 -14.95 -6.33
C ALA A 180 1.86 -16.40 -6.82
N LEU A 181 0.71 -16.81 -7.36
CA LEU A 181 0.53 -18.15 -7.91
C LEU A 181 1.42 -18.41 -9.13
N LEU A 182 1.45 -17.47 -10.08
CA LEU A 182 2.29 -17.57 -11.28
C LEU A 182 3.77 -17.56 -10.90
N GLY A 183 4.16 -16.66 -10.00
CA GLY A 183 5.51 -16.57 -9.47
C GLY A 183 5.96 -17.86 -8.79
N ALA A 184 5.11 -18.44 -7.93
CA ALA A 184 5.38 -19.72 -7.28
C ALA A 184 5.57 -20.85 -8.30
N ALA A 185 4.68 -20.92 -9.29
CA ALA A 185 4.76 -21.90 -10.37
C ALA A 185 6.05 -21.74 -11.18
N THR A 186 6.45 -20.50 -11.52
CA THR A 186 7.72 -20.21 -12.19
C THR A 186 8.91 -20.61 -11.32
N GLY A 187 8.89 -20.33 -10.03
CA GLY A 187 9.94 -20.73 -9.09
C GLY A 187 10.10 -22.25 -9.00
N LEU A 188 8.99 -22.99 -8.92
CA LEU A 188 8.99 -24.46 -8.98
C LEU A 188 9.56 -24.98 -10.30
N ALA A 189 9.13 -24.40 -11.43
CA ALA A 189 9.62 -24.77 -12.75
C ALA A 189 11.12 -24.50 -12.92
N LEU A 190 11.64 -23.38 -12.40
CA LEU A 190 13.07 -23.10 -12.38
C LEU A 190 13.83 -24.10 -11.49
N GLY A 191 13.22 -24.50 -10.37
CA GLY A 191 13.79 -25.52 -9.48
C GLY A 191 14.02 -26.85 -10.18
N THR A 192 13.13 -27.28 -11.10
CA THR A 192 13.32 -28.54 -11.84
C THR A 192 14.44 -28.48 -12.87
N LEU A 193 14.80 -27.28 -13.34
CA LEU A 193 15.88 -27.07 -14.32
C LEU A 193 17.28 -27.08 -13.67
N VAL A 194 17.38 -26.99 -12.34
CA VAL A 194 18.67 -27.09 -11.64
C VAL A 194 19.20 -28.52 -11.80
N PRO A 195 20.41 -28.72 -12.35
CA PRO A 195 20.92 -30.06 -12.61
C PRO A 195 21.21 -30.81 -11.29
N TRP A 196 20.38 -31.82 -11.01
CA TRP A 196 20.42 -32.70 -9.85
C TRP A 196 21.50 -33.79 -10.00
N GLN A 197 22.78 -33.42 -10.08
CA GLN A 197 23.82 -34.44 -10.18
C GLN A 197 24.02 -35.13 -8.82
N GLY A 198 23.58 -36.38 -8.71
CA GLY A 198 23.81 -37.23 -7.53
C GLY A 198 22.78 -37.09 -6.39
N GLY A 199 21.62 -36.47 -6.64
CA GLY A 199 20.55 -36.35 -5.63
C GLY A 199 20.81 -35.33 -4.52
N VAL A 200 21.93 -34.61 -4.59
CA VAL A 200 22.31 -33.56 -3.64
C VAL A 200 22.40 -32.24 -4.37
N VAL A 201 21.69 -31.23 -3.88
CA VAL A 201 21.79 -29.85 -4.37
C VAL A 201 23.15 -29.28 -3.95
N PRO A 202 23.77 -28.40 -4.76
CA PRO A 202 24.88 -27.57 -4.29
C PRO A 202 24.55 -26.93 -2.92
N GLY A 203 25.35 -27.23 -1.89
CA GLY A 203 25.11 -26.76 -0.51
C GLY A 203 24.31 -27.71 0.39
N GLY A 204 24.05 -28.95 -0.02
CA GLY A 204 23.49 -29.99 0.86
C GLY A 204 22.00 -29.85 1.16
N LEU A 205 21.31 -28.91 0.53
CA LEU A 205 19.86 -28.75 0.67
C LEU A 205 19.13 -29.94 0.04
N ALA A 206 18.10 -30.43 0.73
CA ALA A 206 17.18 -31.39 0.13
C ALA A 206 16.52 -30.77 -1.11
N PRO A 207 16.31 -31.53 -2.20
CA PRO A 207 15.65 -31.05 -3.41
C PRO A 207 14.34 -30.30 -3.20
N VAL A 208 13.50 -30.83 -2.31
CA VAL A 208 12.22 -30.24 -1.95
C VAL A 208 12.40 -28.88 -1.26
N ALA A 209 13.43 -28.72 -0.43
CA ALA A 209 13.72 -27.46 0.25
C ALA A 209 14.11 -26.37 -0.75
N LEU A 210 14.97 -26.69 -1.73
CA LEU A 210 15.33 -25.75 -2.79
C LEU A 210 14.11 -25.36 -3.64
N MET A 211 13.28 -26.34 -4.04
CA MET A 211 12.06 -26.05 -4.80
C MET A 211 11.11 -25.14 -4.02
N MET A 212 10.94 -25.37 -2.72
CA MET A 212 10.08 -24.55 -1.88
C MET A 212 10.63 -23.12 -1.70
N VAL A 213 11.94 -23.00 -1.54
CA VAL A 213 12.66 -21.72 -1.52
C VAL A 213 12.44 -20.93 -2.81
N LEU A 214 12.63 -21.56 -3.96
CA LEU A 214 12.43 -20.92 -5.27
C LEU A 214 10.95 -20.59 -5.51
N ALA A 215 10.04 -21.45 -5.08
CA ALA A 215 8.60 -21.19 -5.14
C ALA A 215 8.22 -19.95 -4.31
N LEU A 216 8.73 -19.84 -3.07
CA LEU A 216 8.43 -18.68 -2.21
C LEU A 216 9.04 -17.38 -2.74
N ALA A 217 10.29 -17.43 -3.22
CA ALA A 217 10.93 -16.29 -3.87
C ALA A 217 10.18 -15.87 -5.14
N GLY A 218 9.80 -16.84 -5.96
CA GLY A 218 8.98 -16.63 -7.15
C GLY A 218 7.62 -16.03 -6.81
N ALA A 219 6.93 -16.56 -5.78
CA ALA A 219 5.65 -16.03 -5.31
C ALA A 219 5.76 -14.55 -4.90
N GLY A 220 6.88 -14.18 -4.26
CA GLY A 220 7.11 -12.80 -3.89
C GLY A 220 7.32 -11.83 -5.03
N LEU A 221 8.16 -12.21 -5.97
CA LEU A 221 8.34 -11.47 -7.21
C LEU A 221 7.03 -11.37 -7.98
N GLY A 222 6.28 -12.47 -8.03
CA GLY A 222 4.98 -12.55 -8.64
C GLY A 222 3.96 -11.61 -8.00
N GLU A 223 3.87 -11.60 -6.68
CA GLU A 223 3.01 -10.67 -5.91
C GLU A 223 3.37 -9.22 -6.23
N LEU A 224 4.66 -8.88 -6.24
CA LEU A 224 5.12 -7.55 -6.58
C LEU A 224 4.66 -7.16 -8.00
N VAL A 225 4.95 -8.00 -9.00
CA VAL A 225 4.55 -7.75 -10.39
C VAL A 225 3.03 -7.68 -10.54
N GLY A 226 2.30 -8.56 -9.87
CA GLY A 226 0.84 -8.62 -9.88
C GLY A 226 0.19 -7.39 -9.23
N SER A 227 0.80 -6.87 -8.16
CA SER A 227 0.38 -5.63 -7.51
C SER A 227 0.55 -4.42 -8.44
N LEU A 228 1.67 -4.37 -9.19
CA LEU A 228 1.96 -3.31 -10.15
C LEU A 228 1.04 -3.40 -11.38
N ALA A 229 0.81 -4.61 -11.89
CA ALA A 229 -0.05 -4.85 -13.04
C ALA A 229 -1.54 -4.56 -12.76
N ALA A 230 -1.94 -4.61 -11.48
CA ALA A 230 -3.29 -4.28 -11.06
C ALA A 230 -3.51 -2.80 -10.73
N LEU A 231 -2.47 -1.97 -10.80
CA LEU A 231 -2.65 -0.53 -10.78
C LEU A 231 -3.45 -0.14 -12.03
N PRO A 232 -4.55 0.62 -11.89
CA PRO A 232 -5.24 1.14 -13.05
C PRO A 232 -4.23 1.93 -13.86
N ALA A 233 -3.99 1.55 -15.12
CA ALA A 233 -3.32 2.42 -16.07
C ALA A 233 -4.00 3.78 -15.94
N GLU A 234 -3.22 4.85 -15.70
CA GLU A 234 -3.77 6.19 -15.56
C GLU A 234 -4.86 6.34 -16.61
N PRO A 235 -6.12 6.61 -16.21
CA PRO A 235 -7.17 6.82 -17.18
C PRO A 235 -6.70 8.01 -18.00
N HIS A 236 -6.15 7.73 -19.20
CA HIS A 236 -5.80 8.71 -20.21
C HIS A 236 -6.93 9.72 -20.17
N ALA A 237 -6.64 10.92 -19.66
CA ALA A 237 -7.62 11.91 -19.25
C ALA A 237 -8.81 11.83 -20.20
N GLN A 238 -9.85 11.08 -19.81
CA GLN A 238 -11.00 10.94 -20.67
C GLN A 238 -11.52 12.36 -20.70
N PRO A 239 -11.51 13.04 -21.86
CA PRO A 239 -11.94 14.42 -21.91
C PRO A 239 -13.34 14.44 -21.30
N LEU A 240 -13.49 15.23 -20.23
CA LEU A 240 -14.73 15.43 -19.48
C LEU A 240 -15.93 15.78 -20.39
N ALA A 241 -15.67 16.03 -21.68
CA ALA A 241 -16.62 16.16 -22.78
C ALA A 241 -17.60 14.99 -22.99
N ARG A 242 -17.45 13.84 -22.33
CA ARG A 242 -18.38 12.69 -22.49
C ARG A 242 -19.20 12.29 -21.26
N VAL A 243 -19.13 13.03 -20.16
CA VAL A 243 -20.29 13.08 -19.26
C VAL A 243 -21.30 13.97 -19.96
N GLY A 244 -21.98 13.38 -20.94
CA GLY A 244 -23.20 13.95 -21.46
C GLY A 244 -24.07 14.24 -20.25
N LEU A 245 -24.39 15.52 -20.08
CA LEU A 245 -25.69 15.96 -19.61
C LEU A 245 -26.74 15.08 -20.30
N LEU A 246 -27.03 13.93 -19.70
CA LEU A 246 -28.34 13.36 -19.80
C LEU A 246 -29.23 14.46 -19.22
N GLU A 247 -29.81 15.24 -20.11
CA GLU A 247 -31.02 16.03 -19.90
C GLU A 247 -32.16 15.09 -19.48
N GLU A 248 -31.95 14.30 -18.44
CA GLU A 248 -33.02 13.65 -17.73
C GLU A 248 -33.68 14.77 -16.95
N ARG A 249 -34.61 15.45 -17.64
CA ARG A 249 -35.59 16.37 -17.06
C ARG A 249 -36.37 15.59 -16.01
N LEU A 250 -35.81 15.46 -14.80
CA LEU A 250 -36.58 15.04 -13.65
C LEU A 250 -37.71 16.07 -13.49
N PRO A 251 -38.99 15.65 -13.54
CA PRO A 251 -40.09 16.55 -13.23
C PRO A 251 -39.95 17.00 -11.77
N LEU A 252 -39.59 18.28 -11.59
CA LEU A 252 -39.58 18.95 -10.31
C LEU A 252 -41.00 18.91 -9.73
N ALA A 253 -41.21 18.06 -8.73
CA ALA A 253 -42.33 18.24 -7.82
C ALA A 253 -42.11 19.58 -7.10
N ALA A 254 -42.97 20.55 -7.39
CA ALA A 254 -42.95 21.87 -6.79
C ALA A 254 -43.36 21.78 -5.32
N GLU A 255 -42.42 21.41 -4.45
CA GLU A 255 -42.59 21.65 -3.02
C GLU A 255 -42.45 23.14 -2.75
N ALA A 256 -43.48 23.71 -2.14
CA ALA A 256 -43.64 25.12 -1.88
C ALA A 256 -42.51 25.64 -0.98
N VAL A 257 -41.64 26.47 -1.56
CA VAL A 257 -40.59 27.20 -0.83
C VAL A 257 -41.24 28.40 -0.12
N PRO A 258 -41.11 28.54 1.20
CA PRO A 258 -41.67 29.68 1.93
C PRO A 258 -41.08 31.02 1.44
N ALA A 259 -41.94 32.04 1.39
CA ALA A 259 -41.64 33.34 0.83
C ALA A 259 -40.59 34.10 1.64
N PHE A 260 -39.51 34.50 0.96
CA PHE A 260 -38.48 35.43 1.46
C PHE A 260 -38.59 36.75 0.69
N VAL A 261 -38.29 37.87 1.35
CA VAL A 261 -38.75 39.24 1.01
C VAL A 261 -37.83 39.98 0.01
N ALA A 262 -36.98 39.28 -0.75
CA ALA A 262 -36.28 39.89 -1.88
C ALA A 262 -36.05 38.88 -3.02
N PRO A 263 -36.11 39.31 -4.30
CA PRO A 263 -35.84 38.45 -5.46
C PRO A 263 -34.33 38.13 -5.53
N GLY A 264 -33.87 37.18 -4.72
CA GLY A 264 -32.54 36.58 -4.89
C GLY A 264 -32.47 35.81 -6.21
N ARG A 265 -31.31 35.82 -6.87
CA ARG A 265 -31.10 34.97 -8.05
C ARG A 265 -30.92 33.52 -7.61
N LEU A 266 -31.48 32.60 -8.38
CA LEU A 266 -31.32 31.16 -8.13
C LEU A 266 -30.02 30.66 -8.75
N ILE A 267 -29.26 29.91 -7.98
CA ILE A 267 -28.03 29.25 -8.39
C ILE A 267 -28.22 27.75 -8.20
N ARG A 268 -27.87 26.95 -9.20
CA ARG A 268 -28.02 25.50 -9.17
C ARG A 268 -26.66 24.82 -9.06
N VAL A 269 -26.57 23.77 -8.27
CA VAL A 269 -25.43 22.86 -8.31
C VAL A 269 -25.56 22.00 -9.56
N VAL A 270 -24.70 22.24 -10.55
CA VAL A 270 -24.71 21.51 -11.83
C VAL A 270 -23.84 20.27 -11.79
N ALA A 271 -22.81 20.26 -10.94
CA ALA A 271 -21.97 19.09 -10.70
C ALA A 271 -21.50 19.06 -9.25
N ALA A 272 -21.26 17.85 -8.77
CA ALA A 272 -20.62 17.61 -7.48
C ALA A 272 -19.55 16.54 -7.69
N HIS A 273 -18.33 16.82 -7.27
CA HIS A 273 -17.24 15.85 -7.17
C HIS A 273 -16.91 15.67 -5.69
N GLY A 274 -16.92 14.42 -5.21
CA GLY A 274 -16.77 14.13 -3.77
C GLY A 274 -18.07 14.29 -2.96
N ALA A 275 -17.98 14.08 -1.65
CA ALA A 275 -19.09 14.22 -0.72
C ALA A 275 -19.02 15.55 0.04
N CYS A 276 -19.92 16.49 -0.26
CA CYS A 276 -20.10 17.66 0.60
C CYS A 276 -20.64 17.22 1.96
N GLN A 277 -20.01 17.64 3.06
CA GLN A 277 -20.44 17.29 4.43
C GLN A 277 -21.87 17.77 4.75
N LEU A 278 -22.36 18.78 4.04
CA LEU A 278 -23.72 19.29 4.14
C LEU A 278 -24.73 18.49 3.31
N GLY A 279 -24.27 17.44 2.61
CA GLY A 279 -25.12 16.51 1.87
C GLY A 279 -25.65 17.04 0.54
N TYR A 280 -25.04 18.09 -0.01
CA TYR A 280 -25.52 18.70 -1.25
C TYR A 280 -25.33 17.81 -2.48
N ARG A 281 -26.30 17.87 -3.40
CA ARG A 281 -26.38 17.01 -4.60
C ARG A 281 -26.60 17.84 -5.88
N PRO A 282 -26.16 17.34 -7.04
CA PRO A 282 -26.50 17.94 -8.33
C PRO A 282 -28.02 18.12 -8.48
N GLY A 283 -28.44 19.26 -9.02
CA GLY A 283 -29.83 19.66 -9.18
C GLY A 283 -30.39 20.50 -8.03
N GLN A 284 -29.75 20.53 -6.86
CA GLN A 284 -30.18 21.41 -5.77
C GLN A 284 -29.99 22.88 -6.14
N THR A 285 -30.93 23.69 -5.67
CA THR A 285 -30.95 25.13 -5.91
C THR A 285 -30.71 25.90 -4.62
N PHE A 286 -29.98 26.98 -4.75
CA PHE A 286 -29.59 27.90 -3.71
C PHE A 286 -30.10 29.27 -4.09
N ARG A 287 -30.58 30.02 -3.11
CA ARG A 287 -30.81 31.46 -3.29
C ARG A 287 -29.50 32.17 -2.99
N CYS A 288 -29.07 33.03 -3.91
CA CYS A 288 -27.90 33.88 -3.69
C CYS A 288 -28.35 35.31 -3.43
N SER A 289 -27.92 35.87 -2.29
CA SER A 289 -28.13 37.28 -1.99
C SER A 289 -27.22 38.18 -2.82
N ALA A 290 -27.52 39.48 -2.86
CA ALA A 290 -26.64 40.48 -3.48
C ALA A 290 -25.24 40.56 -2.82
N ALA A 291 -25.11 40.11 -1.57
CA ALA A 291 -23.84 40.02 -0.85
C ALA A 291 -23.11 38.68 -1.08
N GLY A 292 -23.59 37.84 -2.02
CA GLY A 292 -22.97 36.56 -2.37
C GLY A 292 -23.23 35.45 -1.36
N GLN A 293 -24.20 35.60 -0.43
CA GLN A 293 -24.53 34.56 0.55
C GLN A 293 -25.50 33.55 -0.05
N LEU A 294 -25.23 32.26 0.16
CA LEU A 294 -26.08 31.16 -0.30
C LEU A 294 -27.07 30.72 0.78
N GLU A 295 -28.30 30.38 0.38
CA GLU A 295 -29.31 29.74 1.22
C GLU A 295 -29.94 28.52 0.51
N PRO A 296 -29.87 27.31 1.08
CA PRO A 296 -29.23 26.98 2.36
C PRO A 296 -27.71 27.24 2.35
N GLY A 297 -27.15 27.64 3.49
CA GLY A 297 -25.74 28.08 3.58
C GLY A 297 -24.74 26.95 3.39
N VAL A 298 -23.69 27.21 2.62
CA VAL A 298 -22.51 26.32 2.51
C VAL A 298 -21.59 26.49 3.74
N CYS A 299 -20.56 25.65 3.87
CA CYS A 299 -19.60 25.80 4.97
C CYS A 299 -18.86 27.15 4.88
N ALA A 300 -18.42 27.70 6.01
CA ALA A 300 -17.84 29.05 6.07
C ALA A 300 -16.68 29.27 5.09
N ALA A 301 -15.76 28.31 5.01
CA ALA A 301 -14.62 28.40 4.10
C ALA A 301 -15.02 28.37 2.62
N ALA A 302 -16.05 27.58 2.25
CA ALA A 302 -16.63 27.63 0.90
C ALA A 302 -17.33 28.97 0.65
N GLN A 303 -18.11 29.45 1.62
CA GLN A 303 -18.84 30.71 1.51
C GLN A 303 -17.88 31.89 1.30
N ASP A 304 -16.75 31.93 1.99
CA ASP A 304 -15.76 33.00 1.86
C ASP A 304 -15.04 32.96 0.51
N ALA A 305 -14.71 31.77 0.03
CA ALA A 305 -14.07 31.60 -1.27
C ALA A 305 -15.02 31.89 -2.45
N LEU A 306 -16.29 31.50 -2.34
CA LEU A 306 -17.29 31.68 -3.39
C LEU A 306 -17.81 33.11 -3.46
N ARG A 307 -17.85 33.83 -2.33
CA ARG A 307 -18.46 35.18 -2.21
C ARG A 307 -18.10 36.16 -3.34
N PRO A 308 -16.81 36.42 -3.66
CA PRO A 308 -16.47 37.40 -4.69
C PRO A 308 -16.99 36.99 -6.08
N LEU A 309 -16.98 35.69 -6.38
CA LEU A 309 -17.43 35.17 -7.67
C LEU A 309 -18.96 35.17 -7.76
N LEU A 310 -19.65 34.82 -6.67
CA LEU A 310 -21.10 34.88 -6.56
C LEU A 310 -21.61 36.32 -6.68
N CYS A 311 -20.96 37.29 -6.04
CA CYS A 311 -21.30 38.71 -6.21
C CYS A 311 -21.18 39.14 -7.69
N ALA A 312 -20.08 38.79 -8.36
CA ALA A 312 -19.87 39.12 -9.77
C ALA A 312 -20.95 38.49 -10.69
N MET A 313 -21.37 37.25 -10.40
CA MET A 313 -22.45 36.56 -11.12
C MET A 313 -23.82 37.21 -10.87
N VAL A 314 -24.11 37.62 -9.63
CA VAL A 314 -25.37 38.29 -9.27
C VAL A 314 -25.46 39.67 -9.90
N GLU A 315 -24.35 40.44 -9.91
CA GLU A 315 -24.22 41.73 -10.59
C GLU A 315 -24.32 41.61 -12.12
N GLY A 316 -24.14 40.41 -12.68
CA GLY A 316 -24.19 40.18 -14.12
C GLY A 316 -23.00 40.78 -14.85
N ARG A 317 -21.82 40.81 -14.21
CA ARG A 317 -20.61 41.33 -14.84
C ARG A 317 -20.23 40.47 -16.06
N PRO A 318 -19.78 41.07 -17.18
CA PRO A 318 -19.45 40.32 -18.40
C PRO A 318 -18.23 39.40 -18.23
N ASP A 319 -17.38 39.66 -17.24
CA ASP A 319 -16.21 38.85 -16.87
C ASP A 319 -16.51 37.81 -15.79
N ALA A 320 -17.76 37.75 -15.28
CA ALA A 320 -18.12 36.77 -14.27
C ALA A 320 -18.06 35.34 -14.84
N PRO A 321 -17.48 34.39 -14.09
CA PRO A 321 -17.46 33.00 -14.52
C PRO A 321 -18.88 32.44 -14.58
N GLN A 322 -19.19 31.68 -15.63
CA GLN A 322 -20.49 31.00 -15.76
C GLN A 322 -20.65 29.86 -14.74
N GLN A 323 -19.54 29.34 -14.26
CA GLN A 323 -19.47 28.26 -13.29
C GLN A 323 -18.42 28.54 -12.23
N VAL A 324 -18.76 28.30 -10.97
CA VAL A 324 -17.82 28.47 -9.84
C VAL A 324 -17.69 27.16 -9.10
N ALA A 325 -16.45 26.74 -8.88
CA ALA A 325 -16.10 25.57 -8.08
C ALA A 325 -15.80 25.97 -6.63
N CYS A 326 -16.35 25.24 -5.67
CA CYS A 326 -15.88 25.29 -4.28
C CYS A 326 -14.40 24.82 -4.21
N PRO A 327 -13.46 25.62 -3.68
CA PRO A 327 -12.04 25.25 -3.64
C PRO A 327 -11.64 24.42 -2.42
N ILE A 328 -12.61 23.94 -1.63
CA ILE A 328 -12.33 23.04 -0.50
C ILE A 328 -11.94 21.68 -1.09
N TYR A 329 -10.67 21.32 -0.90
CA TYR A 329 -9.94 20.24 -1.60
C TYR A 329 -10.62 18.86 -1.63
N ASP A 330 -11.62 18.62 -0.78
CA ASP A 330 -12.29 17.32 -0.66
C ASP A 330 -13.70 17.25 -1.29
N HIS A 331 -14.28 18.38 -1.72
CA HIS A 331 -15.55 18.37 -2.46
C HIS A 331 -15.72 19.59 -3.38
N MET A 332 -15.85 19.32 -4.67
CA MET A 332 -16.05 20.35 -5.68
C MET A 332 -17.54 20.43 -6.03
N LEU A 333 -18.24 21.40 -5.45
CA LEU A 333 -19.56 21.80 -5.94
C LEU A 333 -19.37 22.82 -7.06
N VAL A 334 -19.98 22.56 -8.21
CA VAL A 334 -19.99 23.49 -9.34
C VAL A 334 -21.35 24.17 -9.38
N PHE A 335 -21.34 25.49 -9.23
CA PHE A 335 -22.53 26.33 -9.20
C PHE A 335 -22.71 27.03 -10.55
N ALA A 336 -23.93 27.07 -11.07
CA ALA A 336 -24.30 27.84 -12.26
C ALA A 336 -25.59 28.64 -12.02
N MET A 337 -25.78 29.76 -12.72
CA MET A 337 -27.03 30.52 -12.66
C MET A 337 -28.18 29.67 -13.20
N ALA A 338 -29.27 29.55 -12.43
CA ALA A 338 -30.48 28.94 -12.94
C ALA A 338 -31.26 29.99 -13.75
N GLU A 339 -31.57 29.67 -15.00
CA GLU A 339 -32.54 30.45 -15.77
C GLU A 339 -33.90 30.32 -15.10
N VAL A 340 -34.47 31.45 -14.67
CA VAL A 340 -35.85 31.51 -14.18
C VAL A 340 -36.72 31.47 -15.43
N ALA A 341 -37.25 30.29 -15.74
CA ALA A 341 -38.23 30.10 -16.81
C ALA A 341 -39.56 30.76 -16.47
#